data_AF-A0A353DAH3-F1
#
_entry.id   AF-A0A353DAH3-F1
#
_cell.length_a   1.000
_cell.length_b   1.000
_cell.length_c   1.000
_cell.angle_alpha   90.00
_cell.angle_beta   90.00
_cell.angle_gamma   90.00
#
_symmetry.space_group_name_H-M   'P 1'
#
loop_
_entity.id
_entity.type
_entity.pdbx_description
1 polymer ?
#
loop_
_entity_poly.entity_id
_entity_poly.type
_entity_poly.pdbx_seq_one_letter_code
_entity_poly.pdbx_strand_id
1 'polypeptide(L)'
;MLVMDAQSLESYADILFWALVTSRGQKFKNGDLVLVRFDVPAVALAEAVYTRLIDAHLHPLCLSRPTPAMEAYLLEQGSFGQISCEQPGETELYQKAAGVLTILAPTDPGHLAHVDPRVVDQARQ
;
A
#
# COMPACT_ATOMS: atom_id res chain seq x y z
N MET A 1 6.41 12.81 -14.32
CA MET A 1 7.10 11.95 -13.34
C MET A 1 7.97 12.85 -12.48
N LEU A 2 7.49 13.27 -11.30
CA LEU A 2 8.33 13.99 -10.34
C LEU A 2 9.31 12.97 -9.77
N VAL A 3 10.54 13.00 -10.28
CA VAL A 3 11.62 12.19 -9.73
C VAL A 3 12.12 12.96 -8.50
N MET A 4 11.72 12.50 -7.32
CA MET A 4 12.36 12.95 -6.08
C MET A 4 13.81 12.46 -6.10
N ASP A 5 14.74 13.28 -5.63
CA ASP A 5 16.12 12.84 -5.45
C ASP A 5 16.20 11.82 -4.29
N ALA A 6 17.28 11.05 -4.26
CA ALA A 6 17.45 9.98 -3.28
C ALA A 6 17.38 10.48 -1.83
N GLN A 7 17.94 11.67 -1.57
CA GLN A 7 17.94 12.26 -0.23
C GLN A 7 16.54 12.66 0.24
N SER A 8 15.69 13.19 -0.66
CA SER A 8 14.30 13.49 -0.31
C SER A 8 13.49 12.22 -0.08
N LEU A 9 13.75 11.13 -0.83
CA LEU A 9 13.10 9.84 -0.62
C LEU A 9 13.46 9.23 0.74
N GLU A 10 14.74 9.25 1.12
CA GLU A 10 15.20 8.79 2.43
C GLU A 10 14.57 9.61 3.56
N SER A 11 14.62 10.94 3.45
CA SER A 11 14.00 11.84 4.44
C SER A 11 12.50 11.59 4.56
N TYR A 12 11.83 11.31 3.44
CA TYR A 12 10.40 11.01 3.46
C TYR A 12 10.12 9.63 4.07
N ALA A 13 10.95 8.62 3.79
CA ALA A 13 10.86 7.31 4.43
C ALA A 13 11.03 7.40 5.95
N ASP A 14 11.91 8.27 6.45
CA ASP A 14 12.06 8.53 7.89
C ASP A 14 10.79 9.14 8.51
N ILE A 15 10.16 10.10 7.82
CA ILE A 15 8.88 10.68 8.27
C ILE A 15 7.79 9.62 8.32
N LEU A 16 7.72 8.77 7.28
CA LEU A 16 6.76 7.67 7.20
C LEU A 16 6.97 6.64 8.32
N PHE A 17 8.22 6.28 8.60
CA PHE A 17 8.56 5.41 9.72
C PHE A 17 8.19 6.04 11.07
N TRP A 18 8.49 7.33 11.26
CA TRP A 18 8.09 8.05 12.47
C TRP A 18 6.56 8.07 12.66
N ALA A 19 5.80 8.30 11.58
CA ALA A 19 4.34 8.27 11.62
C ALA A 19 3.81 6.88 11.98
N LEU A 20 4.42 5.83 11.42
CA LEU A 20 4.08 4.43 11.73
C LEU A 20 4.31 4.11 13.21
N VAL A 21 5.45 4.52 13.79
CA VAL A 21 5.75 4.32 15.21
C VAL A 21 4.80 5.13 16.10
N THR A 22 4.54 6.38 15.73
CA THR A 22 3.69 7.31 16.51
C THR A 22 2.24 6.84 16.57
N SER A 23 1.67 6.42 15.44
CA SER A 23 0.27 5.96 15.34
C SER A 23 -0.02 4.69 16.12
N ARG A 24 0.97 3.80 16.27
CA ARG A 24 0.82 2.52 16.96
C ARG A 24 0.66 2.65 18.48
N GLY A 25 1.16 3.73 19.09
CA GLY A 25 1.12 3.95 20.54
C GLY A 25 2.00 3.00 21.38
N GLN A 26 2.52 1.92 20.80
CA GLN A 26 3.46 0.98 21.43
C GLN A 26 4.71 0.78 20.54
N LYS A 27 5.86 0.56 21.18
CA LYS A 27 7.15 0.37 20.49
C LYS A 27 7.19 -0.95 19.72
N PHE A 28 7.72 -0.92 18.50
CA PHE A 28 7.95 -2.14 17.73
C PHE A 28 8.99 -3.03 18.40
N LYS A 29 8.79 -4.34 18.26
CA LYS A 29 9.74 -5.36 18.68
C LYS A 29 10.47 -5.87 17.45
N ASN A 30 11.70 -6.33 17.64
CA ASN A 30 12.47 -6.96 16.57
C ASN A 30 11.68 -8.16 16.01
N GLY A 31 11.61 -8.25 14.69
CA GLY A 31 10.86 -9.28 13.96
C GLY A 31 9.36 -9.01 13.82
N ASP A 32 8.84 -7.87 14.33
CA ASP A 32 7.46 -7.45 14.08
C ASP A 32 7.23 -7.30 12.56
N LEU A 33 6.12 -7.85 12.07
CA LEU A 33 5.72 -7.79 10.66
C LEU A 33 5.12 -6.42 10.35
N VAL A 34 5.61 -5.75 9.32
CA VAL A 34 5.05 -4.47 8.83
C VAL A 34 4.60 -4.66 7.39
N LEU A 35 3.32 -4.42 7.13
CA LEU A 35 2.75 -4.48 5.79
C LEU A 35 3.00 -3.15 5.07
N VAL A 36 3.68 -3.18 3.93
CA VAL A 36 3.97 -2.01 3.09
C VAL A 36 3.21 -2.17 1.78
N ARG A 37 2.08 -1.49 1.67
CA ARG A 37 1.27 -1.43 0.45
C ARG A 37 1.67 -0.19 -0.34
N PHE A 38 1.87 -0.33 -1.64
CA PHE A 38 2.28 0.82 -2.45
C PHE A 38 1.71 0.72 -3.87
N ASP A 39 1.40 1.88 -4.45
CA ASP A 39 1.12 1.95 -5.88
C ASP A 39 2.44 1.81 -6.67
N VAL A 40 2.40 1.13 -7.82
CA VAL A 40 3.60 0.90 -8.67
C VAL A 40 4.42 2.18 -8.95
N PRO A 41 3.82 3.36 -9.20
CA PRO A 41 4.58 4.60 -9.37
C PRO A 41 5.40 5.04 -8.14
N ALA A 42 5.08 4.54 -6.95
CA ALA A 42 5.75 4.87 -5.70
C ALA A 42 6.89 3.90 -5.31
N VAL A 43 7.33 3.02 -6.22
CA VAL A 43 8.31 1.96 -5.91
C VAL A 43 9.59 2.52 -5.26
N ALA A 44 10.11 3.64 -5.74
CA ALA A 44 11.34 4.23 -5.19
C ALA A 44 11.20 4.64 -3.72
N LEU A 45 10.02 5.12 -3.31
CA LEU A 45 9.75 5.43 -1.91
C LEU A 45 9.52 4.15 -1.08
N ALA A 46 8.88 3.14 -1.67
CA ALA A 46 8.71 1.84 -1.02
C ALA A 46 10.06 1.17 -0.74
N GLU A 47 11.04 1.28 -1.64
CA GLU A 47 12.43 0.80 -1.45
C GLU A 47 13.14 1.54 -0.31
N ALA A 48 12.98 2.86 -0.23
CA ALA A 48 13.54 3.65 0.87
C ALA A 48 12.91 3.26 2.23
N VAL A 49 11.59 3.09 2.28
CA VAL A 49 10.90 2.61 3.48
C VAL A 49 11.33 1.18 3.85
N TYR A 50 11.50 0.30 2.86
CA TYR A 50 11.96 -1.07 3.09
C TYR A 50 13.32 -1.07 3.80
N THR A 51 14.28 -0.31 3.27
CA THR A 51 15.62 -0.16 3.87
C THR A 51 15.51 0.30 5.33
N ARG A 52 14.69 1.33 5.56
CA ARG A 52 14.48 1.89 6.90
C ARG A 52 13.86 0.90 7.91
N LEU A 53 12.98 0.02 7.45
CA LEU A 53 12.35 -1.03 8.26
C LEU A 53 13.33 -2.17 8.58
N ILE A 54 14.18 -2.55 7.62
CA ILE A 54 15.24 -3.53 7.83
C ILE A 54 16.25 -3.02 8.87
N ASP A 55 16.67 -1.76 8.78
CA ASP A 55 17.57 -1.14 9.77
C ASP A 55 16.95 -1.14 11.19
N ALA A 56 15.62 -1.02 11.27
CA ALA A 56 14.86 -1.13 12.51
C ALA A 56 14.64 -2.58 12.99
N HIS A 57 15.23 -3.58 12.31
CA HIS A 57 15.11 -5.01 12.61
C HIS A 57 13.66 -5.52 12.55
N LEU A 58 12.86 -4.98 11.63
CA LEU A 58 11.48 -5.38 11.38
C LEU A 58 11.39 -6.29 10.16
N HIS A 59 10.26 -6.97 9.99
CA HIS A 59 9.98 -7.79 8.80
C HIS A 59 9.02 -7.04 7.87
N PRO A 60 9.52 -6.33 6.85
CA PRO A 60 8.66 -5.71 5.84
C PRO A 60 8.06 -6.76 4.90
N LEU A 61 6.73 -6.75 4.75
CA LEU A 61 6.02 -7.45 3.69
C LEU A 61 5.50 -6.42 2.68
N CYS A 62 6.10 -6.41 1.50
CA CYS A 62 5.77 -5.47 0.43
C CYS A 62 4.68 -6.03 -0.50
N LEU A 63 3.58 -5.30 -0.67
CA LEU A 63 2.50 -5.62 -1.59
C LEU A 63 2.25 -4.46 -2.55
N SER A 64 2.51 -4.68 -3.83
CA SER A 64 2.10 -3.73 -4.87
C SER A 64 0.59 -3.76 -5.02
N ARG A 65 -0.03 -2.59 -5.10
CA ARG A 65 -1.43 -2.45 -5.50
C ARG A 65 -1.58 -2.65 -7.02
N PRO A 66 -2.76 -3.09 -7.49
CA PRO A 66 -3.04 -3.12 -8.92
C PRO A 66 -2.83 -1.73 -9.53
N THR A 67 -2.34 -1.69 -10.77
CA THR A 67 -2.20 -0.41 -11.48
C THR A 67 -3.59 0.18 -11.80
N PRO A 68 -3.71 1.49 -12.02
CA PRO A 68 -4.98 2.11 -12.44
C PRO A 68 -5.66 1.38 -13.61
N ALA A 69 -4.89 0.94 -14.61
CA ALA A 69 -5.41 0.18 -15.74
C ALA A 69 -5.97 -1.20 -15.34
N MET A 70 -5.33 -1.88 -14.38
CA MET A 70 -5.81 -3.16 -13.85
C MET A 70 -7.09 -2.98 -13.02
N GLU A 71 -7.13 -1.96 -12.16
CA GLU A 71 -8.33 -1.61 -11.38
C GLU A 71 -9.50 -1.25 -12.30
N ALA A 72 -9.27 -0.41 -13.32
CA ALA A 72 -10.29 -0.05 -14.31
C ALA A 72 -10.82 -1.28 -15.04
N TYR A 73 -9.93 -2.15 -15.55
CA TYR A 73 -10.37 -3.35 -16.27
C TYR A 73 -11.18 -4.31 -15.39
N LEU A 74 -10.81 -4.49 -14.11
CA LEU A 74 -11.58 -5.30 -13.17
C LEU A 74 -12.98 -4.73 -12.94
N LEU A 75 -13.12 -3.40 -12.84
CA LEU A 75 -14.41 -2.77 -12.56
C LEU A 75 -15.29 -2.65 -13.81
N GLU A 76 -14.70 -2.55 -15.00
CA GLU A 76 -15.42 -2.47 -16.27
C GLU A 76 -15.84 -3.84 -16.82
N GLN A 77 -14.96 -4.83 -16.73
CA GLN A 77 -15.12 -6.13 -17.40
C GLN A 77 -15.24 -7.30 -16.41
N GLY A 78 -14.97 -7.07 -15.13
CA GLY A 78 -15.00 -8.12 -14.12
C GLY A 78 -16.41 -8.62 -13.85
N SER A 79 -16.53 -9.93 -13.71
CA SER A 79 -17.76 -10.53 -13.18
C SER A 79 -17.90 -10.23 -11.69
N PHE A 80 -19.13 -10.33 -11.17
CA PHE A 80 -19.41 -10.11 -9.76
C PHE A 80 -18.49 -10.92 -8.83
N GLY A 81 -18.26 -12.20 -9.13
CA GLY A 81 -17.38 -13.06 -8.34
C GLY A 81 -15.89 -12.68 -8.39
N GLN A 82 -15.45 -11.98 -9.43
CA GLN A 82 -14.08 -11.44 -9.52
C GLN A 82 -13.94 -10.14 -8.74
N ILE A 83 -14.98 -9.29 -8.74
CA ILE A 83 -14.99 -8.03 -7.99
C ILE A 83 -15.10 -8.31 -6.49
N SER A 84 -15.94 -9.28 -6.08
CA SER A 84 -16.15 -9.66 -4.68
C SER A 84 -15.16 -10.71 -4.17
N CYS A 85 -14.04 -10.93 -4.87
CA CYS A 85 -13.09 -11.96 -4.51
C CYS A 85 -12.23 -11.49 -3.32
N GLU A 86 -12.43 -12.10 -2.16
CA GLU A 86 -11.54 -11.92 -1.00
C GLU A 86 -10.23 -12.68 -1.22
N GLN A 87 -9.10 -12.03 -0.91
CA GLN A 87 -7.80 -12.67 -1.07
C GLN A 87 -7.60 -13.74 0.02
N PRO A 88 -7.26 -14.99 -0.36
CA PRO A 88 -7.01 -16.04 0.62
C PRO A 88 -5.89 -15.64 1.59
N GLY A 89 -6.16 -15.73 2.89
CA GLY A 89 -5.19 -15.41 3.94
C GLY A 89 -5.06 -13.91 4.26
N GLU A 90 -5.83 -13.03 3.63
CA GLU A 90 -5.78 -11.59 3.89
C GLU A 90 -6.08 -11.26 5.35
N THR A 91 -7.16 -11.81 5.91
CA THR A 91 -7.52 -11.61 7.32
C THR A 91 -6.41 -12.06 8.28
N GLU A 92 -5.79 -13.22 8.02
CA GLU A 92 -4.67 -13.70 8.84
C GLU A 92 -3.48 -12.75 8.76
N LEU A 93 -3.16 -12.28 7.55
CA LEU A 93 -2.08 -11.34 7.33
C LEU A 93 -2.28 -10.04 8.12
N TYR A 94 -3.46 -9.42 8.04
CA TYR A 94 -3.75 -8.19 8.79
C TYR A 94 -3.76 -8.40 10.31
N GLN A 95 -4.21 -9.56 10.79
CA GLN A 95 -4.16 -9.90 12.22
C GLN A 95 -2.72 -10.07 12.75
N LYS A 96 -1.80 -10.54 11.91
CA LYS A 96 -0.38 -10.73 12.27
C LYS A 96 0.47 -9.49 12.04
N ALA A 97 0.04 -8.57 11.17
CA ALA A 97 0.75 -7.33 10.91
C ALA A 97 0.75 -6.43 12.16
N ALA A 98 1.95 -6.09 12.63
CA ALA A 98 2.15 -5.16 13.73
C ALA A 98 1.94 -3.69 13.34
N GLY A 99 1.95 -3.40 12.03
CA GLY A 99 1.68 -2.10 11.45
C GLY A 99 1.41 -2.21 9.95
N VAL A 100 0.63 -1.27 9.42
CA VAL A 100 0.30 -1.18 8.00
C VAL A 100 0.64 0.22 7.52
N LEU A 101 1.39 0.29 6.43
CA LEU A 101 1.77 1.51 5.76
C LEU A 101 1.29 1.43 4.31
N THR A 102 0.54 2.44 3.86
CA THR A 102 0.03 2.51 2.50
C THR A 102 0.55 3.77 1.81
N ILE A 103 1.30 3.60 0.73
CA ILE A 103 1.86 4.67 -0.10
C ILE A 103 1.00 4.81 -1.35
N LEU A 104 0.26 5.91 -1.43
CA LEU A 104 -0.59 6.23 -2.57
C LEU A 104 0.15 7.16 -3.53
N ALA A 105 0.23 6.77 -4.79
CA ALA A 105 0.73 7.57 -5.88
C ALA A 105 -0.12 7.31 -7.14
N PRO A 106 -1.39 7.75 -7.12
CA PRO A 106 -2.26 7.57 -8.27
C PRO A 106 -1.71 8.36 -9.46
N THR A 107 -1.49 7.67 -10.57
CA THR A 107 -1.05 8.30 -11.82
C THR A 107 -2.12 9.23 -12.40
N ASP A 108 -3.39 8.91 -12.17
CA ASP A 108 -4.56 9.71 -12.54
C ASP A 108 -5.69 9.51 -11.51
N PRO A 109 -6.10 10.56 -10.76
CA PRO A 109 -7.22 10.48 -9.82
C PRO A 109 -8.58 10.34 -10.52
N GLY A 110 -8.67 10.64 -11.82
CA GLY A 110 -9.89 10.53 -12.63
C GLY A 110 -10.07 9.18 -13.32
N HIS A 111 -9.17 8.21 -13.09
CA HIS A 111 -9.17 6.95 -13.85
C HIS A 111 -10.46 6.12 -13.69
N LEU A 112 -11.21 6.31 -12.60
CA LEU A 112 -12.49 5.63 -12.36
C LEU A 112 -13.72 6.51 -12.64
N ALA A 113 -13.55 7.72 -13.16
CA ALA A 113 -14.66 8.66 -13.33
C ALA A 113 -15.74 8.20 -14.34
N HIS A 114 -15.41 7.23 -15.19
CA HIS A 114 -16.31 6.65 -16.20
C HIS A 114 -17.01 5.36 -15.73
N VAL A 115 -16.63 4.81 -14.58
CA VAL A 115 -17.21 3.58 -14.01
C VAL A 115 -18.45 3.92 -13.18
N ASP A 116 -19.48 3.05 -13.20
CA ASP A 116 -20.69 3.23 -12.40
C ASP A 116 -20.33 3.35 -10.90
N PRO A 117 -20.71 4.44 -10.21
CA PRO A 117 -20.42 4.64 -8.79
C PRO A 117 -20.84 3.48 -7.89
N ARG A 118 -21.89 2.73 -8.26
CA ARG A 118 -22.39 1.59 -7.47
C ARG A 118 -21.40 0.43 -7.44
N VAL A 119 -20.68 0.20 -8.53
CA VAL A 119 -19.66 -0.85 -8.65
C VAL A 119 -18.41 -0.45 -7.87
N VAL A 120 -18.05 0.85 -7.93
CA VAL A 120 -16.94 1.40 -7.13
C VAL A 120 -17.23 1.30 -5.63
N ASP A 121 -18.48 1.55 -5.20
CA ASP A 121 -18.87 1.41 -3.79
C ASP A 121 -18.82 -0.05 -3.32
N GLN A 122 -19.25 -1.00 -4.16
CA GLN A 122 -19.17 -2.43 -3.88
C GLN A 122 -17.75 -2.95 -3.73
N ALA A 123 -16.79 -2.42 -4.52
CA ALA A 123 -15.38 -2.80 -4.43
C ALA A 123 -14.64 -2.20 -3.22
N ARG A 124 -15.26 -1.25 -2.49
CA ARG A 124 -14.67 -0.57 -1.32
C ARG A 124 -15.08 -1.16 0.03
N GLN A 125 -16.11 -2.02 0.04
CA GLN A 125 -16.58 -2.74 1.23
C GLN A 125 -15.71 -3.96 1.51
#